data_AF-A0A2V9RS20-F1
#
_entry.id   AF-A0A2V9RS20-F1
#
_cell.length_a   1.000
_cell.length_b   1.000
_cell.length_c   1.000
_cell.angle_alpha   90.00
_cell.angle_beta   90.00
_cell.angle_gamma   90.00
#
_symmetry.space_group_name_H-M   'P 1'
#
loop_
_entity.id
_entity.type
_entity.pdbx_description
1 polymer ?
#
loop_
_entity_poly.entity_id
_entity_poly.type
_entity_poly.pdbx_seq_one_letter_code
_entity_poly.pdbx_strand_id
1 'polypeptide(L)'
;MLKALAAGETDPVALAALADQRLRATPAELRDALGACTELNPVYRRLVKMALVDLQLIEQQVGQLDQEIASLLREHQDPVQRLAQVPGLGVDSAQKIIAEVGAKAAAFASAKNLSSWVGACPG
;
A
#
# COMPACT_ATOMS: atom_id res chain seq x y z
N MET A 1 -14.50 4.10 8.40
CA MET A 1 -14.90 3.80 9.79
C MET A 1 -13.87 4.21 10.86
N LEU A 2 -12.67 3.61 10.92
CA LEU A 2 -11.70 3.84 12.02
C LEU A 2 -11.30 5.31 12.25
N LYS A 3 -11.17 6.10 11.17
CA LYS A 3 -10.90 7.54 11.27
C LYS A 3 -12.00 8.29 12.03
N ALA A 4 -13.28 7.94 11.83
CA ALA A 4 -14.40 8.55 12.53
C ALA A 4 -14.43 8.16 14.01
N LEU A 5 -14.18 6.88 14.31
CA LEU A 5 -14.06 6.38 15.67
C LEU A 5 -12.91 7.09 16.43
N ALA A 6 -11.76 7.26 15.78
CA ALA A 6 -10.62 8.02 16.29
C ALA A 6 -10.94 9.51 16.51
N ALA A 7 -11.82 10.09 15.67
CA ALA A 7 -12.26 11.47 15.77
C ALA A 7 -13.28 11.72 16.88
N GLY A 8 -13.89 10.67 17.44
CA GLY A 8 -14.85 10.81 18.52
C GLY A 8 -16.22 10.22 18.25
N GLU A 9 -16.49 9.74 17.03
CA GLU A 9 -17.80 9.19 16.69
C GLU A 9 -18.12 7.96 17.54
N THR A 10 -19.34 7.92 18.04
CA THR A 10 -19.86 6.87 18.93
C THR A 10 -21.16 6.28 18.44
N ASP A 11 -21.86 6.91 17.49
CA ASP A 11 -23.08 6.38 16.91
C ASP A 11 -22.77 5.13 16.06
N PRO A 12 -23.24 3.93 16.46
CA PRO A 12 -23.01 2.71 15.71
C PRO A 12 -23.61 2.75 14.31
N VAL A 13 -24.69 3.51 14.09
CA VAL A 13 -25.33 3.67 12.77
C VAL A 13 -24.43 4.50 11.85
N ALA A 14 -23.95 5.65 12.32
CA ALA A 14 -23.00 6.48 11.59
C ALA A 14 -21.70 5.73 11.28
N LEU A 15 -21.15 4.97 12.23
CA LEU A 15 -19.93 4.18 12.02
C LEU A 15 -20.13 3.05 11.02
N ALA A 16 -21.25 2.32 11.10
CA ALA A 16 -21.57 1.22 10.17
C ALA A 16 -21.76 1.74 8.74
N ALA A 17 -22.27 2.96 8.56
CA ALA A 17 -22.39 3.58 7.24
C ALA A 17 -21.02 3.88 6.59
N LEU A 18 -19.94 3.93 7.37
CA LEU A 18 -18.56 4.15 6.91
C LEU A 18 -17.77 2.83 6.75
N ALA A 19 -18.45 1.69 6.78
CA ALA A 19 -17.86 0.37 6.60
C ALA A 19 -17.34 0.18 5.17
N ASP A 20 -16.20 -0.51 5.03
CA ASP A 20 -15.66 -0.89 3.72
C ASP A 20 -16.55 -1.97 3.10
N GLN A 21 -16.85 -1.84 1.81
CA GLN A 21 -17.68 -2.79 1.04
C GLN A 21 -17.18 -4.24 1.05
N ARG A 22 -15.91 -4.48 1.40
CA ARG A 22 -15.33 -5.83 1.52
C ARG A 22 -15.67 -6.52 2.83
N LEU A 23 -16.24 -5.81 3.81
CA LEU A 23 -16.66 -6.41 5.07
C LEU A 23 -17.84 -7.34 4.83
N ARG A 24 -17.66 -8.61 5.19
CA ARG A 24 -18.70 -9.64 5.12
C ARG A 24 -19.54 -9.61 6.39
N ALA A 25 -20.36 -8.57 6.53
CA ALA A 25 -21.30 -8.40 7.62
C ALA A 25 -22.53 -7.62 7.13
N THR A 26 -23.69 -8.00 7.63
CA THR A 26 -24.92 -7.24 7.43
C THR A 26 -24.87 -5.90 8.18
N PRO A 27 -25.64 -4.89 7.76
CA PRO A 27 -25.73 -3.63 8.51
C PRO A 27 -26.15 -3.80 9.97
N ALA A 28 -26.97 -4.82 10.28
CA ALA A 28 -27.38 -5.13 11.63
C ALA A 28 -26.21 -5.67 12.47
N GLU A 29 -25.44 -6.63 11.95
CA GLU A 29 -24.26 -7.18 12.63
C GLU A 29 -23.18 -6.11 12.84
N LEU A 30 -22.98 -5.20 11.89
CA LEU A 30 -22.04 -4.10 12.05
C LEU A 30 -22.47 -3.15 13.18
N ARG A 31 -23.75 -2.78 13.23
CA ARG A 31 -24.27 -1.91 14.30
C ARG A 31 -24.16 -2.56 15.67
N ASP A 32 -24.48 -3.86 15.76
CA ASP A 32 -24.37 -4.63 16.99
C ASP A 32 -22.91 -4.67 17.48
N ALA A 33 -21.97 -5.05 16.61
CA ALA A 33 -20.54 -5.08 16.92
C ALA A 33 -19.98 -3.69 17.30
N LEU A 34 -20.50 -2.63 16.68
CA LEU A 34 -20.09 -1.25 16.96
C LEU A 34 -20.80 -0.66 18.19
N GLY A 35 -21.76 -1.35 18.81
CA GLY A 35 -22.44 -0.91 20.03
C GLY A 35 -21.46 -0.57 21.16
N ALA A 36 -20.39 -1.36 21.29
CA ALA A 36 -19.32 -1.13 22.27
C ALA A 36 -18.53 0.17 22.05
N CYS A 37 -18.66 0.82 20.89
CA CYS A 37 -18.01 2.12 20.63
C CYS A 37 -18.60 3.24 21.48
N THR A 38 -19.84 3.09 21.97
CA THR A 38 -20.49 4.06 22.85
C THR A 38 -19.79 4.19 24.21
N GLU A 39 -19.18 3.11 24.70
CA GLU A 39 -18.46 3.04 25.98
C GLU A 39 -16.94 2.99 25.80
N LEU A 40 -16.45 3.20 24.58
CA LEU A 40 -15.03 3.07 24.28
C LEU A 40 -14.19 4.06 25.10
N ASN A 41 -13.23 3.53 25.86
CA ASN A 41 -12.34 4.34 26.68
C ASN A 41 -11.59 5.38 25.80
N PRO A 42 -11.58 6.68 26.18
CA PRO A 42 -10.90 7.73 25.43
C PRO A 42 -9.40 7.47 25.16
N VAL A 43 -8.73 6.67 26.00
CA VAL A 43 -7.34 6.26 25.79
C VAL A 43 -7.18 5.43 24.53
N TYR A 44 -8.05 4.43 24.30
CA TYR A 44 -7.98 3.60 23.09
C TYR A 44 -8.26 4.42 21.83
N ARG A 45 -9.23 5.34 21.89
CA ARG A 45 -9.49 6.28 20.80
C ARG A 45 -8.24 7.09 20.43
N ARG A 46 -7.51 7.57 21.44
CA ARG A 46 -6.25 8.30 21.24
C ARG A 46 -5.17 7.42 20.60
N LEU A 47 -5.01 6.18 21.05
CA LEU A 47 -4.04 5.24 20.47
C LEU A 47 -4.35 4.94 18.99
N VAL A 48 -5.62 4.69 18.66
CA VAL A 48 -6.05 4.51 17.26
C VAL A 48 -5.76 5.76 16.44
N LYS A 49 -6.04 6.95 16.99
CA LYS A 49 -5.73 8.22 16.31
C LYS A 49 -4.24 8.37 16.02
N MET A 50 -3.37 8.05 16.97
CA MET A 50 -1.92 8.11 16.78
C MET A 50 -1.46 7.16 15.68
N ALA A 51 -1.88 5.89 15.73
CA ALA A 51 -1.53 4.91 14.71
C ALA A 51 -2.02 5.29 13.30
N LEU A 52 -3.20 5.93 13.20
CA LEU A 52 -3.70 6.43 11.91
C LEU A 52 -2.89 7.62 11.38
N VAL A 53 -2.38 8.49 12.27
CA VAL A 53 -1.49 9.59 11.87
C VAL A 53 -0.16 9.04 11.36
N ASP A 54 0.41 8.05 12.06
CA ASP A 54 1.66 7.41 11.64
C ASP A 54 1.49 6.69 10.29
N LEU A 55 0.39 5.97 10.11
CA LEU A 55 0.06 5.34 8.83
C LEU A 55 -0.03 6.37 7.70
N GLN A 56 -0.73 7.49 7.92
CA GLN A 56 -0.85 8.55 6.93
C GLN A 56 0.51 9.16 6.57
N LEU A 57 1.38 9.36 7.56
CA LEU A 57 2.74 9.86 7.32
C LEU A 57 3.53 8.88 6.43
N ILE A 58 3.50 7.60 6.75
CA ILE A 58 4.22 6.57 5.97
C ILE A 58 3.65 6.50 4.55
N GLU A 59 2.33 6.50 4.38
CA GLU A 59 1.67 6.52 3.05
C GLU A 59 2.12 7.73 2.22
N GLN A 60 2.21 8.92 2.84
CA GLN A 60 2.69 10.13 2.17
C GLN A 60 4.16 10.01 1.76
N GLN A 61 5.01 9.51 2.65
CA GLN A 61 6.43 9.32 2.36
C GLN A 61 6.66 8.31 1.24
N VAL A 62 5.92 7.20 1.24
CA VAL A 62 5.94 6.21 0.14
C VAL A 62 5.58 6.89 -1.18
N GLY A 63 4.47 7.64 -1.22
CA GLY A 63 4.06 8.34 -2.44
C GLY A 63 5.07 9.39 -2.92
N GLN A 64 5.76 10.06 -2.01
CA GLN A 64 6.84 11.00 -2.37
C GLN A 64 8.03 10.26 -2.99
N LEU A 65 8.45 9.13 -2.40
CA LEU A 65 9.55 8.32 -2.92
C LEU A 65 9.21 7.70 -4.28
N ASP A 66 7.97 7.25 -4.48
CA ASP A 66 7.51 6.74 -5.78
C ASP A 66 7.62 7.80 -6.88
N GLN A 67 7.24 9.05 -6.58
CA GLN A 67 7.41 10.18 -7.51
C GLN A 67 8.87 10.51 -7.79
N GLU A 68 9.72 10.47 -6.76
CA GLU A 68 11.15 10.71 -6.89
C GLU A 68 11.82 9.64 -7.77
N ILE A 69 11.52 8.36 -7.55
CA ILE A 69 11.97 7.24 -8.36
C ILE A 69 11.55 7.44 -9.83
N ALA A 70 10.27 7.75 -10.07
CA ALA A 70 9.77 8.00 -11.42
C ALA A 70 10.51 9.16 -12.11
N SER A 71 10.85 10.22 -11.36
CA SER A 71 11.61 11.36 -11.88
C SER A 71 13.07 11.00 -12.19
N LEU A 72 13.74 10.27 -11.31
CA LEU A 72 15.12 9.81 -11.51
C LEU A 72 15.25 8.85 -12.69
N LEU A 73 14.22 8.03 -12.95
CA LEU A 73 14.17 7.10 -14.06
C LEU A 73 13.63 7.70 -15.36
N ARG A 74 13.47 9.04 -15.45
CA ARG A 74 12.94 9.70 -16.66
C ARG A 74 13.81 9.48 -17.89
N GLU A 75 15.13 9.40 -17.74
CA GLU A 75 16.06 9.08 -18.84
C GLU A 75 16.14 7.58 -19.16
N HIS A 76 15.45 6.75 -18.37
CA HIS A 76 15.44 5.29 -18.48
C HIS A 76 14.02 4.75 -18.70
N GLN A 77 13.13 5.55 -19.29
CA GLN A 77 11.73 5.16 -19.54
C GLN A 77 11.61 3.97 -20.48
N ASP A 78 12.47 3.85 -21.49
CA ASP A 78 12.46 2.73 -22.43
C ASP A 78 12.61 1.37 -21.70
N PRO A 79 13.64 1.15 -20.86
CA PRO A 79 13.72 -0.03 -20.01
C PRO A 79 12.50 -0.25 -19.11
N VAL A 80 11.96 0.81 -18.47
CA VAL A 80 10.79 0.72 -17.58
C VAL A 80 9.57 0.20 -18.35
N GLN A 81 9.27 0.79 -19.50
CA GLN A 81 8.12 0.40 -20.33
C GLN A 81 8.25 -1.04 -20.83
N ARG A 82 9.46 -1.45 -21.23
CA ARG A 82 9.70 -2.83 -21.67
C ARG A 82 9.48 -3.85 -20.56
N LEU A 83 9.93 -3.56 -19.34
CA LEU A 83 9.69 -4.44 -18.19
C LEU A 83 8.21 -4.48 -17.79
N ALA A 84 7.50 -3.35 -17.86
CA ALA A 84 6.06 -3.27 -17.56
C ALA A 84 5.17 -3.99 -18.59
N GLN A 85 5.71 -4.45 -19.73
CA GLN A 85 5.00 -5.30 -20.69
C GLN A 85 5.05 -6.79 -20.30
N VAL A 86 5.91 -7.19 -19.36
CA VAL A 86 5.96 -8.57 -18.88
C VAL A 86 4.70 -8.86 -18.07
N PRO A 87 3.96 -9.94 -18.36
CA PRO A 87 2.78 -10.30 -17.58
C PRO A 87 3.10 -10.40 -16.08
N GLY A 88 2.33 -9.67 -15.26
CA GLY A 88 2.54 -9.61 -13.80
C GLY A 88 3.49 -8.49 -13.34
N LEU A 89 4.14 -7.75 -14.24
CA LEU A 89 4.92 -6.56 -13.91
C LEU A 89 4.17 -5.29 -14.34
N GLY A 90 3.92 -4.39 -13.38
CA GLY A 90 3.48 -3.03 -13.65
C GLY A 90 4.66 -2.05 -13.72
N VAL A 91 4.37 -0.77 -14.00
CA VAL A 91 5.37 0.31 -14.05
C VAL A 91 6.13 0.41 -12.72
N ASP A 92 5.44 0.36 -11.58
CA ASP A 92 6.05 0.46 -10.25
C ASP A 92 7.04 -0.70 -10.00
N SER A 93 6.65 -1.93 -10.35
CA SER A 93 7.53 -3.09 -10.23
C SER A 93 8.73 -3.00 -11.17
N ALA A 94 8.53 -2.51 -12.40
CA ALA A 94 9.61 -2.28 -13.36
C ALA A 94 10.63 -1.24 -12.86
N GLN A 95 10.16 -0.14 -12.28
CA GLN A 95 11.01 0.89 -11.67
C GLN A 95 11.83 0.32 -10.52
N LYS A 96 11.21 -0.47 -9.63
CA LYS A 96 11.89 -1.14 -8.51
C LYS A 96 13.00 -2.09 -9.00
N ILE A 97 12.69 -2.94 -9.98
CA ILE A 97 13.68 -3.84 -10.59
C ILE A 97 14.86 -3.04 -11.15
N ILE A 98 14.59 -1.97 -11.91
CA ILE A 98 15.66 -1.13 -12.48
C ILE A 98 16.47 -0.41 -11.41
N ALA A 99 15.86 0.03 -10.31
CA ALA A 99 16.56 0.62 -9.19
C ALA A 99 17.51 -0.37 -8.51
N GLU A 100 17.14 -1.64 -8.42
CA GLU A 100 17.96 -2.71 -7.81
C GLU A 100 19.10 -3.18 -8.73
N VAL A 101 18.83 -3.37 -10.02
CA VAL A 101 19.79 -3.97 -10.96
C VAL A 101 20.56 -2.95 -11.80
N GLY A 102 20.09 -1.70 -11.79
CA GLY A 102 20.52 -0.63 -12.69
C GLY A 102 19.90 -0.76 -14.09
N ALA A 103 19.72 0.37 -14.79
CA ALA A 103 19.08 0.41 -16.12
C ALA A 103 19.75 -0.46 -17.19
N LYS A 104 21.02 -0.82 -16.99
CA LYS A 104 21.80 -1.70 -17.88
C LYS A 104 22.03 -3.10 -17.32
N ALA A 105 21.60 -3.39 -16.09
CA ALA A 105 21.89 -4.65 -15.40
C ALA A 105 23.37 -5.06 -15.42
N ALA A 106 24.29 -4.09 -15.45
CA ALA A 106 25.72 -4.31 -15.73
C ALA A 106 26.45 -5.13 -14.66
N ALA A 107 25.87 -5.25 -13.46
CA ALA A 107 26.37 -6.13 -12.40
C ALA A 107 26.18 -7.63 -12.69
N PHE A 108 25.33 -7.99 -13.66
CA PHE A 108 25.07 -9.37 -14.04
C PHE A 108 25.87 -9.76 -15.28
N ALA A 109 26.60 -10.88 -15.19
CA ALA A 109 27.43 -11.39 -16.29
C ALA A 109 26.60 -11.81 -17.53
N SER A 110 25.33 -12.18 -17.35
CA SER A 110 24.43 -12.53 -18.44
C SER A 110 22.96 -12.33 -18.05
N ALA A 111 22.08 -12.28 -19.05
CA ALA A 111 20.63 -12.26 -18.84
C ALA A 111 20.13 -13.49 -18.04
N LYS A 112 20.78 -14.66 -18.19
CA LYS A 112 20.45 -15.88 -17.44
C LYS A 112 20.74 -15.73 -15.94
N ASN A 113 21.81 -15.01 -15.59
CA ASN A 113 22.14 -14.74 -14.19
C ASN A 113 21.09 -13.80 -13.56
N LEU A 114 20.67 -12.76 -14.28
CA LEU A 114 19.60 -11.87 -13.83
C LEU A 114 18.26 -12.61 -13.67
N SER A 115 17.86 -13.41 -14.67
CA SER A 115 16.60 -14.15 -14.60
C SER A 115 16.56 -15.18 -13.49
N SER A 116 17.70 -15.81 -13.19
CA SER A 116 17.85 -16.71 -12.05
C SER A 116 17.76 -15.96 -10.72
N TRP A 117 18.32 -14.76 -10.62
CA TRP A 117 18.30 -13.95 -9.40
C TRP A 117 16.90 -13.43 -9.09
N VAL A 118 16.17 -12.95 -10.10
CA VAL A 118 14.81 -12.42 -9.94
C VAL A 118 13.75 -13.52 -9.75
N GLY A 119 14.15 -14.80 -9.79
CA GLY A 119 13.26 -15.95 -9.59
C GLY A 119 12.35 -16.27 -10.79
N ALA A 120 12.70 -15.79 -11.99
CA ALA A 120 11.93 -15.99 -13.22
C ALA A 120 12.29 -17.28 -13.99
N CYS A 121 13.35 -17.98 -13.60
CA CYS A 121 13.68 -19.29 -14.16
C CYS A 121 12.87 -20.40 -13.46
N PRO A 122 12.10 -21.23 -14.19
CA PRO A 122 11.65 -22.50 -13.63
C PRO A 122 12.90 -23.35 -13.35
N GLY A 123 12.97 -23.93 -12.15
CA GLY A 123 14.06 -24.84 -11.75
C GLY A 123 14.18 -26.06 -12.65
#